data_AF-A0A662FAE8-F1
#
_entry.id   AF-A0A662FAE8-F1
#
_cell.length_a   1.000
_cell.length_b   1.000
_cell.length_c   1.000
_cell.angle_alpha   90.00
_cell.angle_beta   90.00
_cell.angle_gamma   90.00
#
_symmetry.space_group_name_H-M   'P 1'
#
loop_
_entity.id
_entity.type
_entity.pdbx_description
1 polymer ?
#
loop_
_entity_poly.entity_id
_entity_poly.type
_entity_poly.pdbx_seq_one_letter_code
_entity_poly.pdbx_strand_id
1 'polypeptide(L)'
;MYIAKDIIAQLEKKQYAVSGHSGVQICTWNKKALQGRGVCYKQIFYGVHTHRCMQFSPAAVWCSNSCIYCWRPMELMSFTEFKNEVAEPPHKIVTSLIELRKRLLSGFGGRVGTERRLWQESLDPDHFAVSLSGEPCIYPHLPQLIKHLKLDRHARSVFLVTNGTFPAMLERLAKEGGLPDQLYLSVVAHEPELYKRIANPKASHNWEHFLRSAQLLHNLPTRTIVRFTLIRGWNDAKKEMRKLAHFLENIGADFIEIKGYMFLGYSRRRLNMENMPLHSEVSSFSQELCALMGLYEIIDEHPPSRIVLLRNKKTRKSESLFPLEEPNQGTEEAKKAASE
;
A
#
# COMPACT_ATOMS: atom_id res chain seq x y z
N MET A 1 -8.32 -26.77 0.18
CA MET A 1 -7.35 -25.73 -0.24
C MET A 1 -8.15 -24.60 -0.86
N TYR A 2 -8.14 -23.40 -0.25
CA TYR A 2 -9.06 -22.31 -0.62
C TYR A 2 -8.69 -21.62 -1.94
N ILE A 3 -7.41 -21.69 -2.30
CA ILE A 3 -6.86 -21.25 -3.57
C ILE A 3 -6.46 -22.51 -4.33
N ALA A 4 -6.77 -22.56 -5.63
CA ALA A 4 -6.43 -23.69 -6.49
C ALA A 4 -4.90 -23.88 -6.56
N LYS A 5 -4.44 -25.14 -6.65
CA LYS A 5 -3.01 -25.49 -6.57
C LYS A 5 -2.17 -24.83 -7.65
N ASP A 6 -2.72 -24.70 -8.85
CA ASP A 6 -2.11 -24.02 -9.99
C ASP A 6 -1.94 -22.51 -9.73
N ILE A 7 -2.92 -21.87 -9.07
CA ILE A 7 -2.83 -20.47 -8.65
C ILE A 7 -1.73 -20.30 -7.58
N ILE A 8 -1.67 -21.20 -6.59
CA ILE A 8 -0.62 -21.19 -5.55
C ILE A 8 0.76 -21.31 -6.20
N ALA A 9 0.95 -22.27 -7.11
CA ALA A 9 2.22 -22.45 -7.82
C ALA A 9 2.63 -21.20 -8.64
N GLN A 10 1.65 -20.49 -9.23
CA GLN A 10 1.92 -19.22 -9.92
C GLN A 10 2.33 -18.10 -8.94
N LEU A 11 1.70 -18.01 -7.77
CA LEU A 11 2.06 -17.05 -6.72
C LEU A 11 3.47 -17.34 -6.18
N GLU A 12 3.82 -18.60 -5.94
CA GLU A 12 5.16 -19.03 -5.48
C GLU A 12 6.26 -18.68 -6.48
N LYS A 13 6.02 -18.86 -7.79
CA LYS A 13 6.93 -18.37 -8.85
C LYS A 13 7.15 -16.86 -8.79
N LYS A 14 6.22 -16.11 -8.20
CA LYS A 14 6.33 -14.67 -7.94
C LYS A 14 6.80 -14.35 -6.52
N GLN A 15 7.35 -15.33 -5.81
CA GLN A 15 7.94 -15.19 -4.48
C GLN A 15 6.91 -14.88 -3.37
N TYR A 16 5.65 -15.28 -3.57
CA TYR A 16 4.66 -15.32 -2.49
C TYR A 16 4.85 -16.59 -1.69
N ALA A 17 4.59 -16.51 -0.39
CA ALA A 17 4.23 -17.67 0.40
C ALA A 17 2.75 -17.54 0.80
N VAL A 18 2.00 -18.64 0.67
CA VAL A 18 0.55 -18.66 0.82
C VAL A 18 0.17 -19.58 1.98
N SER A 19 -0.73 -19.13 2.83
CA SER A 19 -1.39 -19.94 3.86
C SER A 19 -2.88 -19.69 3.81
N GLY A 20 -3.65 -20.75 3.59
CA GLY A 20 -5.10 -20.64 3.46
C GLY A 20 -5.50 -19.74 2.28
N HIS A 21 -6.19 -18.64 2.59
CA HIS A 21 -6.58 -17.58 1.65
C HIS A 21 -5.66 -16.33 1.73
N SER A 22 -4.66 -16.38 2.60
CA SER A 22 -3.76 -15.27 2.90
C SER A 22 -2.38 -15.47 2.26
N GLY A 23 -1.64 -14.39 2.08
CA GLY A 23 -0.30 -14.44 1.48
C GLY A 23 0.64 -13.39 2.03
N VAL A 24 1.94 -13.71 2.03
CA VAL A 24 3.04 -12.83 2.43
C VAL A 24 4.13 -12.83 1.36
N GLN A 25 4.82 -11.70 1.22
CA GLN A 25 5.95 -11.55 0.30
C GLN A 25 7.02 -10.64 0.90
N ILE A 26 8.29 -10.91 0.60
CA ILE A 26 9.38 -10.00 0.94
C ILE A 26 9.42 -8.85 -0.07
N CYS A 27 9.12 -7.64 0.41
CA CYS A 27 9.13 -6.42 -0.39
C CYS A 27 10.50 -6.19 -1.03
N THR A 28 10.52 -5.65 -2.26
CA THR A 28 11.77 -5.29 -2.94
C THR A 28 12.63 -4.32 -2.14
N TRP A 29 12.00 -3.35 -1.45
CA TRP A 29 12.72 -2.41 -0.58
C TRP A 29 13.27 -3.07 0.68
N ASN A 30 12.59 -4.08 1.22
CA ASN A 30 13.11 -4.88 2.33
C ASN A 30 14.41 -5.57 1.90
N LYS A 31 14.42 -6.22 0.72
CA LYS A 31 15.64 -6.85 0.16
C LYS A 31 16.77 -5.84 -0.04
N LYS A 32 16.47 -4.62 -0.52
CA LYS A 32 17.46 -3.55 -0.69
C LYS A 32 18.04 -3.09 0.65
N ALA A 33 17.18 -2.86 1.65
CA ALA A 33 17.59 -2.43 2.98
C ALA A 33 18.51 -3.46 3.64
N LEU A 34 18.17 -4.76 3.53
CA LEU A 34 19.03 -5.85 4.02
C LEU A 34 20.43 -5.86 3.37
N GLN A 35 20.58 -5.26 2.19
CA GLN A 35 21.84 -5.20 1.46
C GLN A 35 22.52 -3.82 1.53
N GLY A 36 22.04 -2.91 2.39
CA GLY A 36 22.56 -1.54 2.47
C GLY A 36 22.28 -0.68 1.23
N ARG A 37 21.35 -1.08 0.35
CA ARG A 37 21.06 -0.40 -0.94
C ARG A 37 19.91 0.60 -0.84
N GLY A 38 19.77 1.23 0.32
CA GLY A 38 18.72 2.21 0.62
C GLY A 38 17.42 1.62 1.18
N VAL A 39 16.50 2.52 1.53
CA VAL A 39 15.27 2.25 2.27
C VAL A 39 14.03 2.71 1.50
N CYS A 40 12.84 2.27 1.92
CA CYS A 40 11.61 2.69 1.26
C CYS A 40 11.19 4.11 1.69
N TYR A 41 10.38 4.76 0.84
CA TYR A 41 9.85 6.09 1.12
C TYR A 41 9.09 6.19 2.46
N LYS A 42 8.50 5.09 2.96
CA LYS A 42 7.79 5.11 4.26
C LYS A 42 8.73 5.26 5.45
N GLN A 43 9.99 4.87 5.31
CA GLN A 43 11.00 5.14 6.33
C GLN A 43 11.32 6.63 6.38
N ILE A 44 11.41 7.27 5.22
CA ILE A 44 11.67 8.71 5.10
C ILE A 44 10.46 9.51 5.59
N PHE A 45 9.25 9.20 5.09
CA PHE A 45 8.05 9.98 5.40
C PHE A 45 7.50 9.72 6.81
N TYR A 46 7.60 8.48 7.30
CA TYR A 46 6.85 8.03 8.48
C TYR A 46 7.71 7.33 9.55
N GLY A 47 9.03 7.24 9.39
CA GLY A 47 9.90 6.58 10.36
C GLY A 47 9.69 5.07 10.47
N VAL A 48 9.17 4.44 9.41
CA VAL A 48 8.87 2.99 9.36
C VAL A 48 10.12 2.21 8.95
N HIS A 49 10.57 1.27 9.79
CA HIS A 49 11.73 0.43 9.48
C HIS A 49 11.47 -0.48 8.27
N THR A 50 12.18 -0.21 7.18
CA THR A 50 11.96 -0.91 5.90
C THR A 50 12.24 -2.41 6.01
N HIS A 51 13.31 -2.80 6.70
CA HIS A 51 13.71 -4.21 6.87
C HIS A 51 12.80 -4.98 7.83
N ARG A 52 12.07 -4.30 8.71
CA ARG A 52 11.14 -4.93 9.67
C ARG A 52 9.67 -4.86 9.24
N CYS A 53 9.39 -4.31 8.06
CA CYS A 53 8.05 -4.33 7.50
C CYS A 53 7.67 -5.72 6.97
N MET A 54 6.48 -6.20 7.36
CA MET A 54 5.81 -7.38 6.82
C MET A 54 4.67 -6.95 5.91
N GLN A 55 4.85 -7.12 4.60
CA GLN A 55 3.79 -6.92 3.61
C GLN A 55 3.02 -8.22 3.41
N PHE A 56 1.71 -8.19 3.71
CA PHE A 56 0.85 -9.35 3.56
C PHE A 56 -0.59 -8.97 3.16
N SER A 57 -1.41 -9.97 2.87
CA SER A 57 -2.85 -9.81 2.63
C SER A 57 -3.63 -10.98 3.23
N PRO A 58 -4.77 -10.72 3.91
CA PRO A 58 -5.70 -11.74 4.34
C PRO A 58 -6.61 -12.23 3.19
N ALA A 59 -6.50 -11.68 1.98
CA ALA A 59 -7.36 -12.01 0.86
C ALA A 59 -6.55 -12.00 -0.44
N ALA A 60 -5.57 -12.90 -0.54
CA ALA A 60 -4.49 -12.78 -1.50
C ALA A 60 -4.94 -12.77 -2.98
N VAL A 61 -6.05 -13.41 -3.30
CA VAL A 61 -6.59 -13.52 -4.67
C VAL A 61 -8.06 -13.09 -4.79
N TRP A 62 -8.55 -12.27 -3.87
CA TRP A 62 -9.89 -11.69 -3.93
C TRP A 62 -9.79 -10.19 -4.17
N CYS A 63 -10.43 -9.68 -5.20
CA CYS A 63 -10.45 -8.23 -5.48
C CYS A 63 -11.72 -7.86 -6.24
N SER A 64 -12.27 -6.69 -5.93
CA SER A 64 -13.43 -6.09 -6.58
C SER A 64 -13.09 -5.35 -7.89
N ASN A 65 -11.81 -5.03 -8.10
CA ASN A 65 -11.33 -4.29 -9.27
C ASN A 65 -10.36 -5.15 -10.09
N SER A 66 -10.22 -4.84 -11.38
CA SER A 66 -9.32 -5.48 -12.36
C SER A 66 -8.34 -4.47 -12.95
N CYS A 67 -7.71 -3.67 -12.09
CA CYS A 67 -6.98 -2.47 -12.48
C CYS A 67 -5.89 -2.73 -13.54
N ILE A 68 -5.79 -1.85 -14.54
CA ILE A 68 -4.80 -1.96 -15.62
C ILE A 68 -3.35 -1.92 -15.11
N TYR A 69 -3.12 -1.13 -14.04
CA TYR A 69 -1.81 -0.92 -13.42
C TYR A 69 -1.45 -1.94 -12.35
N CYS A 70 -2.34 -2.87 -12.01
CA CYS A 70 -2.02 -3.86 -10.98
C CYS A 70 -0.90 -4.78 -11.48
N TRP A 71 0.24 -4.80 -10.79
CA TRP A 71 1.37 -5.66 -11.16
C TRP A 71 1.14 -7.14 -10.80
N ARG A 72 0.04 -7.44 -10.12
CA ARG A 72 -0.32 -8.79 -9.65
C ARG A 72 -1.23 -9.47 -10.68
N PRO A 73 -1.26 -10.81 -10.68
CA PRO A 73 -1.97 -11.55 -11.71
C PRO A 73 -3.48 -11.46 -11.47
N MET A 74 -4.12 -10.43 -12.02
CA MET A 74 -5.56 -10.17 -11.92
C MET A 74 -6.38 -11.32 -12.50
N GLU A 75 -5.82 -12.01 -13.49
CA GLU A 75 -6.37 -13.22 -14.10
C GLU A 75 -6.53 -14.36 -13.09
N LEU A 76 -5.78 -14.33 -11.98
CA LEU A 76 -5.92 -15.28 -10.86
C LEU A 76 -6.81 -14.74 -9.75
N MET A 77 -7.17 -13.45 -9.80
CA MET A 77 -8.04 -12.81 -8.82
C MET A 77 -9.50 -12.95 -9.24
N SER A 78 -9.98 -14.17 -9.51
CA SER A 78 -11.32 -14.38 -10.08
C SER A 78 -12.45 -14.19 -9.07
N PHE A 79 -12.13 -14.23 -7.77
CA PHE A 79 -13.14 -14.24 -6.72
C PHE A 79 -13.54 -12.81 -6.30
N THR A 80 -14.85 -12.54 -6.35
CA THR A 80 -15.48 -11.28 -5.89
C THR A 80 -16.20 -11.43 -4.56
N GLU A 81 -16.43 -12.67 -4.11
CA GLU A 81 -17.09 -12.98 -2.86
C GLU A 81 -16.16 -13.75 -1.93
N PHE A 82 -16.21 -13.41 -0.65
CA PHE A 82 -15.44 -14.06 0.39
C PHE A 82 -16.40 -14.69 1.40
N LYS A 83 -16.54 -16.01 1.34
CA LYS A 83 -17.45 -16.76 2.20
C LYS A 83 -16.91 -16.79 3.64
N ASN A 84 -17.75 -16.55 4.64
CA ASN A 84 -17.32 -16.52 6.04
C ASN A 84 -16.78 -17.88 6.50
N GLU A 85 -17.33 -18.96 5.98
CA GLU A 85 -16.96 -20.35 6.32
C GLU A 85 -15.53 -20.69 5.90
N VAL A 86 -14.96 -19.95 4.95
CA VAL A 86 -13.57 -20.13 4.50
C VAL A 86 -12.61 -19.14 5.15
N ALA A 87 -13.10 -18.20 5.96
CA ALA A 87 -12.30 -17.21 6.65
C ALA A 87 -11.52 -17.85 7.81
N GLU A 88 -10.21 -18.02 7.64
CA GLU A 88 -9.31 -18.38 8.73
C GLU A 88 -9.32 -17.30 9.80
N PRO A 89 -9.20 -17.68 11.09
CA PRO A 89 -9.22 -16.72 12.18
C PRO A 89 -7.92 -15.89 12.20
N PRO A 90 -7.97 -14.63 12.70
CA PRO A 90 -6.83 -13.72 12.73
C PRO A 90 -5.51 -14.28 13.26
N HIS A 91 -5.54 -14.96 14.41
CA HIS A 91 -4.33 -15.51 15.06
C HIS A 91 -3.64 -16.54 14.16
N LYS A 92 -4.42 -17.39 13.46
CA LYS A 92 -3.88 -18.39 12.54
C LYS A 92 -3.20 -17.73 11.34
N ILE A 93 -3.82 -16.67 10.79
CA ILE A 93 -3.26 -15.89 9.68
C ILE A 93 -1.91 -15.29 10.11
N VAL A 94 -1.87 -14.57 11.23
CA VAL A 94 -0.66 -13.88 11.68
C VAL A 94 0.47 -14.86 11.95
N THR A 95 0.24 -15.89 12.76
CA THR A 95 1.27 -16.91 13.08
C THR A 95 1.79 -17.59 11.82
N SER A 96 0.90 -18.05 10.95
CA SER A 96 1.31 -18.79 9.74
C SER A 96 2.12 -17.91 8.79
N LEU A 97 1.72 -16.64 8.61
CA LEU A 97 2.39 -15.74 7.70
C LEU A 97 3.74 -15.22 8.25
N ILE A 98 3.89 -15.06 9.57
CA ILE A 98 5.19 -14.75 10.18
C ILE A 98 6.17 -15.91 9.94
N GLU A 99 5.74 -17.16 10.15
CA GLU A 99 6.57 -18.34 9.90
C GLU A 99 6.96 -18.46 8.42
N LEU A 100 6.00 -18.27 7.51
CA LEU A 100 6.29 -18.24 6.08
C LEU A 100 7.23 -17.11 5.70
N ARG A 101 7.11 -15.93 6.32
CA ARG A 101 8.02 -14.80 6.11
C ARG A 101 9.44 -15.14 6.58
N LYS A 102 9.61 -15.79 7.75
CA LYS A 102 10.91 -16.27 8.25
C LYS A 102 11.54 -17.25 7.27
N ARG A 103 10.76 -18.17 6.71
CA ARG A 103 11.24 -19.08 5.66
C ARG A 103 11.72 -18.33 4.41
N LEU A 104 10.97 -17.35 3.93
CA LEU A 104 11.38 -16.52 2.78
C LEU A 104 12.66 -15.72 3.05
N LEU A 105 12.93 -15.33 4.30
CA LEU A 105 14.13 -14.59 4.71
C LEU A 105 15.33 -15.49 5.03
N SER A 106 15.13 -16.78 5.27
CA SER A 106 16.19 -17.71 5.68
C SER A 106 17.41 -17.70 4.73
N GLY A 107 17.17 -17.60 3.42
CA GLY A 107 18.23 -17.55 2.40
C GLY A 107 19.03 -16.25 2.35
N PHE A 108 18.63 -15.19 3.06
CA PHE A 108 19.35 -13.91 3.07
C PHE A 108 20.50 -13.87 4.06
N GLY A 109 20.44 -14.63 5.16
CA GLY A 109 21.42 -14.55 6.26
C GLY A 109 22.84 -14.97 5.87
N GLY A 110 22.98 -15.87 4.90
CA GLY A 110 24.29 -16.30 4.37
C GLY A 110 24.69 -15.62 3.06
N ARG A 111 23.88 -14.67 2.55
CA ARG A 111 24.13 -14.04 1.25
C ARG A 111 25.19 -12.94 1.38
N VAL A 112 26.16 -12.94 0.47
CA VAL A 112 27.18 -11.88 0.38
C VAL A 112 26.51 -10.52 0.22
N GLY A 113 26.93 -9.56 1.04
CA GLY A 113 26.40 -8.19 1.07
C GLY A 113 25.15 -7.99 1.91
N THR A 114 24.64 -9.00 2.62
CA THR A 114 23.56 -8.80 3.61
C THR A 114 24.14 -8.30 4.94
N GLU A 115 23.58 -7.23 5.51
CA GLU A 115 23.90 -6.81 6.88
C GLU A 115 23.25 -7.79 7.88
N ARG A 116 24.08 -8.54 8.61
CA ARG A 116 23.61 -9.61 9.51
C ARG A 116 22.66 -9.10 10.59
N ARG A 117 22.94 -7.92 11.16
CA ARG A 117 22.10 -7.28 12.17
C ARG A 117 20.70 -6.97 11.64
N LEU A 118 20.61 -6.28 10.49
CA LEU A 118 19.31 -6.00 9.85
C LEU A 118 18.58 -7.28 9.47
N TRP A 119 19.28 -8.32 9.02
CA TRP A 119 18.64 -9.61 8.75
C TRP A 119 18.05 -10.23 10.01
N GLN A 120 18.78 -10.26 11.13
CA GLN A 120 18.26 -10.75 12.41
C GLN A 120 17.03 -9.95 12.87
N GLU A 121 17.11 -8.62 12.88
CA GLU A 121 15.99 -7.74 13.21
C GLU A 121 14.81 -7.93 12.25
N SER A 122 15.07 -8.25 10.98
CA SER A 122 14.02 -8.48 9.99
C SER A 122 13.21 -9.73 10.25
N LEU A 123 13.70 -10.75 10.99
CA LEU A 123 12.97 -12.00 11.21
C LEU A 123 11.71 -11.77 12.04
N ASP A 124 11.72 -10.78 12.93
CA ASP A 124 10.59 -10.39 13.78
C ASP A 124 10.09 -8.98 13.39
N PRO A 125 9.03 -8.91 12.56
CA PRO A 125 8.52 -7.65 12.04
C PRO A 125 7.82 -6.82 13.13
N ASP A 126 8.00 -5.50 13.09
CA ASP A 126 7.31 -4.53 13.96
C ASP A 126 6.28 -3.68 13.19
N HIS A 127 6.30 -3.72 11.86
CA HIS A 127 5.38 -2.98 11.01
C HIS A 127 4.60 -3.91 10.09
N PHE A 128 3.28 -3.88 10.18
CA PHE A 128 2.39 -4.78 9.44
C PHE A 128 1.65 -4.04 8.34
N ALA A 129 1.99 -4.33 7.07
CA ALA A 129 1.39 -3.68 5.91
C ALA A 129 0.38 -4.60 5.23
N VAL A 130 -0.90 -4.45 5.57
CA VAL A 130 -2.06 -5.13 4.96
C VAL A 130 -2.32 -4.52 3.57
N SER A 131 -1.45 -4.86 2.63
CA SER A 131 -1.31 -4.19 1.34
C SER A 131 -0.54 -5.01 0.30
N LEU A 132 -0.45 -6.33 0.51
CA LEU A 132 0.01 -7.24 -0.53
C LEU A 132 -1.06 -7.26 -1.62
N SER A 133 -1.65 -8.40 -1.93
CA SER A 133 -2.54 -8.56 -3.08
C SER A 133 -4.01 -8.56 -2.69
N GLY A 134 -4.89 -8.44 -3.68
CA GLY A 134 -6.33 -8.41 -3.46
C GLY A 134 -6.83 -7.14 -2.77
N GLU A 135 -8.09 -7.18 -2.33
CA GLU A 135 -8.76 -6.14 -1.57
C GLU A 135 -8.96 -6.63 -0.12
N PRO A 136 -8.17 -6.15 0.85
CA PRO A 136 -8.22 -6.66 2.22
C PRO A 136 -9.56 -6.42 2.92
N CYS A 137 -10.31 -5.37 2.56
CA CYS A 137 -11.62 -5.10 3.17
C CYS A 137 -12.71 -6.14 2.80
N ILE A 138 -12.43 -7.09 1.91
CA ILE A 138 -13.31 -8.23 1.68
C ILE A 138 -13.24 -9.27 2.81
N TYR A 139 -12.14 -9.29 3.59
CA TYR A 139 -11.96 -10.26 4.66
C TYR A 139 -12.86 -9.92 5.86
N PRO A 140 -13.79 -10.82 6.26
CA PRO A 140 -14.87 -10.49 7.19
C PRO A 140 -14.41 -10.18 8.61
N HIS A 141 -13.27 -10.72 9.04
CA HIS A 141 -12.69 -10.51 10.37
C HIS A 141 -11.55 -9.48 10.38
N LEU A 142 -11.52 -8.57 9.39
CA LEU A 142 -10.49 -7.53 9.32
C LEU A 142 -10.37 -6.67 10.59
N PRO A 143 -11.46 -6.24 11.26
CA PRO A 143 -11.34 -5.52 12.52
C PRO A 143 -10.62 -6.33 13.61
N GLN A 144 -10.94 -7.63 13.73
CA GLN A 144 -10.31 -8.53 14.69
C GLN A 144 -8.84 -8.78 14.33
N LEU A 145 -8.50 -8.85 13.03
CA LEU A 145 -7.12 -8.96 12.55
C LEU A 145 -6.27 -7.77 12.94
N ILE A 146 -6.76 -6.54 12.70
CA ILE A 146 -6.01 -5.33 13.05
C ILE A 146 -5.86 -5.23 14.57
N LYS A 147 -6.91 -5.52 15.35
CA LYS A 147 -6.81 -5.60 16.81
C LYS A 147 -5.77 -6.61 17.27
N HIS A 148 -5.80 -7.82 16.71
CA HIS A 148 -4.88 -8.88 17.09
C HIS A 148 -3.43 -8.45 16.85
N LEU A 149 -3.13 -7.81 15.72
CA LEU A 149 -1.82 -7.24 15.45
C LEU A 149 -1.44 -6.14 16.45
N LYS A 150 -2.35 -5.24 16.78
CA LYS A 150 -2.10 -4.13 17.72
C LYS A 150 -1.95 -4.58 19.18
N LEU A 151 -2.41 -5.79 19.53
CA LEU A 151 -2.20 -6.38 20.85
C LEU A 151 -0.79 -6.98 21.01
N ASP A 152 -0.09 -7.24 19.91
CA ASP A 152 1.31 -7.67 19.96
C ASP A 152 2.20 -6.50 20.42
N ARG A 153 2.87 -6.66 21.56
CA ARG A 153 3.80 -5.68 22.13
C ARG A 153 4.98 -5.32 21.20
N HIS A 154 5.28 -6.17 20.22
CA HIS A 154 6.32 -5.94 19.22
C HIS A 154 5.81 -5.16 18.01
N ALA A 155 4.49 -5.09 17.81
CA ALA A 155 3.90 -4.33 16.71
C ALA A 155 3.93 -2.83 17.03
N ARG A 156 4.73 -2.09 16.25
CA ARG A 156 4.79 -0.62 16.29
C ARG A 156 3.67 0.02 15.46
N SER A 157 3.30 -0.59 14.32
CA SER A 157 2.24 -0.02 13.48
C SER A 157 1.58 -1.02 12.54
N VAL A 158 0.29 -0.83 12.30
CA VAL A 158 -0.51 -1.52 11.28
C VAL A 158 -0.95 -0.53 10.20
N PHE A 159 -0.70 -0.87 8.94
CA PHE A 159 -1.15 -0.14 7.76
C PHE A 159 -2.21 -0.95 7.01
N LEU A 160 -3.29 -0.30 6.60
CA LEU A 160 -4.30 -0.90 5.73
C LEU A 160 -4.36 -0.13 4.40
N VAL A 161 -4.31 -0.83 3.27
CA VAL A 161 -4.53 -0.23 1.95
C VAL A 161 -5.76 -0.85 1.32
N THR A 162 -6.78 -0.03 1.05
CA THR A 162 -8.02 -0.45 0.38
C THR A 162 -8.22 0.32 -0.93
N ASN A 163 -8.89 -0.31 -1.88
CA ASN A 163 -9.41 0.30 -3.10
C ASN A 163 -10.75 1.04 -2.88
N GLY A 164 -11.33 0.95 -1.69
CA GLY A 164 -12.53 1.69 -1.29
C GLY A 164 -13.87 1.06 -1.68
N THR A 165 -13.92 -0.14 -2.28
CA THR A 165 -15.21 -0.70 -2.72
C THR A 165 -16.03 -1.37 -1.59
N PHE A 166 -15.54 -1.34 -0.34
CA PHE A 166 -16.19 -1.95 0.82
C PHE A 166 -16.41 -0.93 1.96
N PRO A 167 -17.25 0.11 1.76
CA PRO A 167 -17.49 1.16 2.77
C PRO A 167 -18.01 0.61 4.10
N ALA A 168 -18.88 -0.40 4.08
CA ALA A 168 -19.38 -1.06 5.28
C ALA A 168 -18.26 -1.67 6.14
N MET A 169 -17.16 -2.12 5.53
CA MET A 169 -16.00 -2.60 6.28
C MET A 169 -15.29 -1.44 6.98
N LEU A 170 -15.16 -0.27 6.36
CA LEU A 170 -14.56 0.91 7.00
C LEU A 170 -15.38 1.37 8.22
N GLU A 171 -16.71 1.36 8.10
CA GLU A 171 -17.63 1.62 9.22
C GLU A 171 -17.46 0.59 10.34
N ARG A 172 -17.34 -0.69 10.00
CA ARG A 172 -17.05 -1.75 10.98
C ARG A 172 -15.70 -1.57 11.65
N LEU A 173 -14.64 -1.21 10.91
CA LEU A 173 -13.32 -0.94 11.51
C LEU A 173 -13.41 0.17 12.55
N ALA A 174 -14.17 1.24 12.28
CA ALA A 174 -14.41 2.30 13.25
C ALA A 174 -15.24 1.82 14.45
N LYS A 175 -16.42 1.26 14.19
CA LYS A 175 -17.38 0.83 15.22
C LYS A 175 -16.83 -0.25 16.14
N GLU A 176 -16.11 -1.21 15.56
CA GLU A 176 -15.55 -2.32 16.30
C GLU A 176 -14.20 -1.95 16.91
N GLY A 177 -13.62 -0.76 16.71
CA GLY A 177 -12.30 -0.39 17.26
C GLY A 177 -11.13 -1.14 16.62
N GLY A 178 -11.26 -1.50 15.35
CA GLY A 178 -10.25 -2.16 14.52
C GLY A 178 -9.55 -1.24 13.53
N LEU A 179 -9.50 0.08 13.77
CA LEU A 179 -8.81 0.99 12.86
C LEU A 179 -7.28 0.76 12.89
N PRO A 180 -6.61 0.80 11.72
CA PRO A 180 -5.15 0.74 11.63
C PRO A 180 -4.53 1.99 12.26
N ASP A 181 -3.22 2.02 12.43
CA ASP A 181 -2.51 3.26 12.79
C ASP A 181 -2.49 4.23 11.60
N GLN A 182 -2.57 3.67 10.39
CA GLN A 182 -2.62 4.45 9.16
C GLN A 182 -3.44 3.74 8.07
N LEU A 183 -4.52 4.40 7.63
CA LEU A 183 -5.45 3.93 6.60
C LEU A 183 -5.17 4.61 5.26
N TYR A 184 -5.02 3.81 4.21
CA TYR A 184 -4.83 4.27 2.85
C TYR A 184 -6.04 3.96 1.96
N LEU A 185 -6.55 4.98 1.28
CA LEU A 185 -7.44 4.83 0.15
C LEU A 185 -6.65 4.99 -1.15
N SER A 186 -6.68 3.96 -2.00
CA SER A 186 -6.07 4.00 -3.32
C SER A 186 -6.99 4.73 -4.31
N VAL A 187 -6.51 5.83 -4.89
CA VAL A 187 -7.27 6.65 -5.85
C VAL A 187 -6.55 6.66 -7.19
N VAL A 188 -7.31 6.56 -8.28
CA VAL A 188 -6.78 6.64 -9.65
C VAL A 188 -7.62 7.49 -10.59
N ALA A 189 -8.81 7.91 -10.16
CA ALA A 189 -9.78 8.62 -10.96
C ALA A 189 -10.67 9.50 -10.07
N HIS A 190 -11.15 10.61 -10.63
CA HIS A 190 -12.10 11.55 -10.02
C HIS A 190 -13.50 11.48 -10.66
N GLU A 191 -13.69 10.65 -11.68
CA GLU A 191 -14.96 10.47 -12.42
C GLU A 191 -15.19 8.99 -12.79
N PRO A 192 -16.46 8.56 -13.01
CA PRO A 192 -16.79 7.16 -13.22
C PRO A 192 -16.20 6.56 -14.50
N GLU A 193 -16.15 7.31 -15.60
CA GLU A 193 -15.61 6.84 -16.88
C GLU A 193 -14.11 6.52 -16.77
N LEU A 194 -13.35 7.43 -16.12
CA LEU A 194 -11.93 7.23 -15.87
C LEU A 194 -11.69 6.08 -14.88
N TYR A 195 -12.53 5.96 -13.84
CA TYR A 195 -12.48 4.85 -12.90
C TYR A 195 -12.73 3.52 -13.61
N LYS A 196 -13.74 3.44 -14.47
CA LYS A 196 -14.04 2.26 -15.28
C LYS A 196 -12.87 1.87 -16.17
N ARG A 197 -12.22 2.85 -16.82
CA ARG A 197 -11.07 2.60 -17.71
C ARG A 197 -9.82 2.14 -16.97
N ILE A 198 -9.53 2.67 -15.79
CA ILE A 198 -8.28 2.39 -15.06
C ILE A 198 -8.45 1.29 -14.02
N ALA A 199 -9.44 1.41 -13.13
CA ALA A 199 -9.69 0.45 -12.06
C ALA A 199 -10.43 -0.80 -12.57
N ASN A 200 -11.16 -0.68 -13.68
CA ASN A 200 -11.92 -1.76 -14.32
C ASN A 200 -12.72 -2.58 -13.28
N PRO A 201 -13.71 -1.94 -12.63
CA PRO A 201 -14.46 -2.56 -11.56
C PRO A 201 -15.26 -3.75 -12.07
N LYS A 202 -15.31 -4.83 -11.28
CA LYS A 202 -16.07 -6.04 -11.64
C LYS A 202 -17.58 -5.90 -11.44
N ALA A 203 -18.01 -4.90 -10.66
CA ALA A 203 -19.41 -4.55 -10.48
C ALA A 203 -19.60 -3.05 -10.71
N SER A 204 -20.71 -2.66 -11.35
CA SER A 204 -21.02 -1.25 -11.65
C SER A 204 -21.08 -0.39 -10.38
N HIS A 205 -21.68 -0.92 -9.30
CA HIS A 205 -21.85 -0.22 -8.02
C HIS A 205 -20.54 0.08 -7.25
N ASN A 206 -19.40 -0.43 -7.71
CA ASN A 206 -18.11 -0.22 -7.05
C ASN A 206 -17.68 1.25 -7.06
N TRP A 207 -18.13 2.04 -8.05
CA TRP A 207 -17.82 3.47 -8.09
C TRP A 207 -18.52 4.21 -6.95
N GLU A 208 -19.81 3.95 -6.74
CA GLU A 208 -20.60 4.54 -5.67
C GLU A 208 -20.09 4.12 -4.29
N HIS A 209 -19.68 2.84 -4.15
CA HIS A 209 -19.03 2.35 -2.93
C HIS A 209 -17.69 3.05 -2.66
N PHE A 210 -16.89 3.25 -3.70
CA PHE A 210 -15.63 4.00 -3.60
C PHE A 210 -15.89 5.44 -3.14
N LEU A 211 -16.89 6.13 -3.71
CA LEU A 211 -17.26 7.49 -3.30
C LEU A 211 -17.71 7.54 -1.83
N ARG A 212 -18.50 6.56 -1.37
CA ARG A 212 -18.88 6.46 0.04
C ARG A 212 -17.66 6.26 0.95
N SER A 213 -16.73 5.38 0.57
CA SER A 213 -15.49 5.19 1.33
C SER A 213 -14.65 6.47 1.39
N ALA A 214 -14.53 7.18 0.26
CA ALA A 214 -13.86 8.48 0.18
C ALA A 214 -14.48 9.51 1.14
N GLN A 215 -15.80 9.58 1.26
CA GLN A 215 -16.49 10.47 2.20
C GLN A 215 -16.27 10.09 3.67
N LEU A 216 -16.09 8.80 3.97
CA LEU A 216 -15.86 8.33 5.34
C LEU A 216 -14.48 8.74 5.87
N LEU A 217 -13.46 8.82 5.00
CA LEU A 217 -12.05 8.97 5.40
C LEU A 217 -11.82 10.11 6.40
N HIS A 218 -12.30 11.32 6.10
CA HIS A 218 -12.05 12.51 6.92
C HIS A 218 -12.50 12.35 8.39
N ASN A 219 -13.55 11.56 8.63
CA ASN A 219 -14.18 11.43 9.95
C ASN A 219 -13.64 10.25 10.77
N LEU A 220 -12.76 9.42 10.19
CA LEU A 220 -12.23 8.27 10.91
C LEU A 220 -11.18 8.72 11.95
N PRO A 221 -11.24 8.25 13.20
CA PRO A 221 -10.29 8.61 14.25
C PRO A 221 -8.94 7.87 14.09
N THR A 222 -8.39 7.82 12.88
CA THR A 222 -7.07 7.29 12.54
C THR A 222 -6.37 8.23 11.55
N ARG A 223 -5.08 8.04 11.32
CA ARG A 223 -4.36 8.76 10.26
C ARG A 223 -4.82 8.26 8.90
N THR A 224 -5.27 9.17 8.03
CA THR A 224 -5.80 8.83 6.70
C THR A 224 -4.95 9.38 5.56
N ILE A 225 -4.77 8.55 4.53
CA ILE A 225 -3.97 8.89 3.36
C ILE A 225 -4.73 8.53 2.11
N VAL A 226 -4.81 9.50 1.19
CA VAL A 226 -5.14 9.21 -0.20
C VAL A 226 -3.85 8.93 -0.93
N ARG A 227 -3.72 7.74 -1.55
CA ARG A 227 -2.62 7.44 -2.46
C ARG A 227 -3.11 7.51 -3.90
N PHE A 228 -2.78 8.59 -4.58
CA PHE A 228 -3.08 8.79 -5.98
C PHE A 228 -1.99 8.14 -6.85
N THR A 229 -2.35 7.16 -7.68
CA THR A 229 -1.40 6.55 -8.62
C THR A 229 -1.45 7.27 -9.97
N LEU A 230 -0.42 8.05 -10.28
CA LEU A 230 -0.26 8.81 -11.51
C LEU A 230 0.27 7.91 -12.64
N ILE A 231 -0.47 7.82 -13.73
CA ILE A 231 -0.16 7.01 -14.92
C ILE A 231 -0.13 7.94 -16.13
N ARG A 232 1.04 8.05 -16.77
CA ARG A 232 1.22 8.95 -17.91
C ARG A 232 0.30 8.56 -19.06
N GLY A 233 -0.40 9.55 -19.62
CA GLY A 233 -1.37 9.39 -20.71
C GLY A 233 -2.73 8.81 -20.31
N TRP A 234 -2.99 8.63 -19.01
CA TRP A 234 -4.25 8.07 -18.51
C TRP A 234 -4.97 9.02 -17.56
N ASN A 235 -4.30 9.50 -16.53
CA ASN A 235 -4.90 10.37 -15.50
C ASN A 235 -4.04 11.60 -15.15
N ASP A 236 -3.22 12.04 -16.10
CA ASP A 236 -2.30 13.18 -16.02
C ASP A 236 -2.75 14.39 -16.87
N ALA A 237 -3.96 14.36 -17.42
CA ALA A 237 -4.45 15.42 -18.31
C ALA A 237 -4.68 16.74 -17.56
N LYS A 238 -3.93 17.79 -17.94
CA LYS A 238 -4.00 19.13 -17.30
C LYS A 238 -5.42 19.73 -17.25
N LYS A 239 -6.24 19.49 -18.29
CA LYS A 239 -7.63 19.99 -18.36
C LYS A 239 -8.53 19.44 -17.24
N GLU A 240 -8.22 18.27 -16.70
CA GLU A 240 -9.00 17.63 -15.62
C GLU A 240 -8.45 17.97 -14.23
N MET A 241 -7.29 18.63 -14.14
CA MET A 241 -6.55 18.82 -12.89
C MET A 241 -7.34 19.60 -11.84
N ARG A 242 -8.14 20.60 -12.25
CA ARG A 242 -9.03 21.35 -11.33
C ARG A 242 -10.11 20.45 -10.73
N LYS A 243 -10.68 19.53 -11.51
CA LYS A 243 -11.67 18.57 -11.00
C LYS A 243 -11.03 17.57 -10.03
N LEU A 244 -9.82 17.09 -10.36
CA LEU A 244 -9.05 16.23 -9.48
C LEU A 244 -8.69 16.93 -8.15
N ALA A 245 -8.22 18.18 -8.21
CA ALA A 245 -7.92 18.98 -7.03
C ALA A 245 -9.14 19.09 -6.11
N HIS A 246 -10.29 19.50 -6.66
CA HIS A 246 -11.54 19.60 -5.91
C HIS A 246 -11.97 18.24 -5.32
N PHE A 247 -11.84 17.15 -6.09
CA PHE A 247 -12.15 15.81 -5.63
C PHE A 247 -11.28 15.39 -4.44
N LEU A 248 -9.96 15.60 -4.50
CA LEU A 248 -9.03 15.25 -3.43
C LEU A 248 -9.21 16.13 -2.18
N GLU A 249 -9.50 17.43 -2.35
CA GLU A 249 -9.82 18.31 -1.23
C GLU A 249 -11.09 17.87 -0.50
N ASN A 250 -12.12 17.46 -1.24
CA ASN A 250 -13.38 16.98 -0.65
C ASN A 250 -13.22 15.67 0.12
N ILE A 251 -12.24 14.81 -0.24
CA ILE A 251 -11.92 13.63 0.58
C ILE A 251 -11.36 14.05 1.94
N GLY A 252 -10.60 15.15 1.99
CA GLY A 252 -10.13 15.75 3.24
C GLY A 252 -9.21 14.85 4.08
N ALA A 253 -8.46 13.94 3.45
CA ALA A 253 -7.50 13.09 4.14
C ALA A 253 -6.39 13.90 4.86
N ASP A 254 -5.71 13.29 5.82
CA ASP A 254 -4.59 13.94 6.51
C ASP A 254 -3.40 14.18 5.57
N PHE A 255 -3.13 13.22 4.67
CA PHE A 255 -2.04 13.29 3.69
C PHE A 255 -2.48 12.78 2.33
N ILE A 256 -1.79 13.26 1.28
CA ILE A 256 -1.92 12.75 -0.08
C ILE A 256 -0.54 12.30 -0.56
N GLU A 257 -0.43 11.02 -0.95
CA GLU A 257 0.73 10.47 -1.65
C GLU A 257 0.46 10.51 -3.16
N ILE A 258 1.13 11.38 -3.91
CA ILE A 258 1.12 11.36 -5.38
C ILE A 258 2.26 10.47 -5.84
N LYS A 259 1.93 9.29 -6.38
CA LYS A 259 2.92 8.27 -6.73
C LYS A 259 2.85 7.90 -8.19
N GLY A 260 3.98 7.99 -8.88
CA GLY A 260 4.12 7.46 -10.23
C GLY A 260 3.87 5.96 -10.29
N TYR A 261 3.10 5.53 -11.28
CA TYR A 261 3.05 4.12 -11.67
C TYR A 261 4.46 3.60 -11.94
N MET A 262 4.69 2.32 -11.64
CA MET A 262 5.96 1.63 -11.87
C MET A 262 5.71 0.44 -12.80
N PHE A 263 6.46 0.34 -13.89
CA PHE A 263 6.31 -0.70 -14.91
C PHE A 263 6.80 -2.08 -14.42
N LEU A 264 5.96 -2.80 -13.67
CA LEU A 264 6.33 -4.02 -12.93
C LEU A 264 5.30 -5.16 -13.11
N GLY A 265 5.78 -6.40 -13.05
CA GLY A 265 4.90 -7.58 -13.00
C GLY A 265 3.92 -7.66 -14.18
N TYR A 266 2.66 -7.99 -13.90
CA TYR A 266 1.62 -8.21 -14.92
C TYR A 266 1.06 -6.93 -15.53
N SER A 267 1.26 -5.76 -14.93
CA SER A 267 0.82 -4.50 -15.53
C SER A 267 1.52 -4.23 -16.86
N ARG A 268 2.71 -4.82 -17.06
CA ARG A 268 3.46 -4.81 -18.32
C ARG A 268 2.75 -5.46 -19.51
N ARG A 269 1.67 -6.22 -19.26
CA ARG A 269 0.81 -6.80 -20.32
C ARG A 269 -0.30 -5.85 -20.76
N ARG A 270 -0.51 -4.74 -20.04
CA ARG A 270 -1.67 -3.83 -20.18
C ARG A 270 -1.26 -2.37 -20.38
N LEU A 271 -0.09 -2.02 -19.90
CA LEU A 271 0.54 -0.71 -20.03
C LEU A 271 1.92 -0.89 -20.66
N ASN A 272 2.52 0.22 -21.10
CA ASN A 272 3.86 0.29 -21.64
C ASN A 272 4.82 1.02 -20.68
N MET A 273 6.13 0.98 -20.98
CA MET A 273 7.15 1.66 -20.16
C MET A 273 6.91 3.18 -20.14
N GLU A 274 6.43 3.74 -21.23
CA GLU A 274 6.12 5.15 -21.42
C GLU A 274 4.97 5.61 -20.53
N ASN A 275 4.15 4.71 -20.00
CA ASN A 275 3.11 5.08 -19.02
C ASN A 275 3.70 5.33 -17.61
N MET A 276 4.98 5.00 -17.39
CA MET A 276 5.69 5.20 -16.13
C MET A 276 6.27 6.62 -16.07
N PRO A 277 5.66 7.58 -15.35
CA PRO A 277 6.16 8.95 -15.30
C PRO A 277 7.52 9.01 -14.59
N LEU A 278 8.42 9.88 -15.04
CA LEU A 278 9.64 10.25 -14.35
C LEU A 278 9.32 10.96 -13.04
N HIS A 279 10.28 11.00 -12.11
CA HIS A 279 10.08 11.73 -10.85
C HIS A 279 9.82 13.22 -11.09
N SER A 280 10.52 13.84 -12.04
CA SER A 280 10.30 15.26 -12.41
C SER A 280 8.87 15.55 -12.86
N GLU A 281 8.24 14.63 -13.60
CA GLU A 281 6.83 14.77 -13.99
C GLU A 281 5.88 14.58 -12.81
N VAL A 282 6.17 13.63 -11.91
CA VAL A 282 5.39 13.46 -10.67
C VAL A 282 5.49 14.73 -9.80
N SER A 283 6.70 15.31 -9.69
CA SER A 283 6.95 16.53 -8.92
C SER A 283 6.23 17.73 -9.53
N SER A 284 6.39 17.98 -10.83
CA SER A 284 5.68 19.05 -11.54
C SER A 284 4.16 18.90 -11.45
N PHE A 285 3.63 17.68 -11.64
CA PHE A 285 2.20 17.42 -11.50
C PHE A 285 1.71 17.70 -10.08
N SER A 286 2.50 17.31 -9.07
CA SER A 286 2.17 17.54 -7.66
C SER A 286 2.18 19.02 -7.31
N GLN A 287 3.11 19.81 -7.84
CA GLN A 287 3.17 21.26 -7.65
C GLN A 287 1.95 21.95 -8.27
N GLU A 288 1.62 21.64 -9.53
CA GLU A 288 0.45 22.20 -10.21
C GLU A 288 -0.85 21.82 -9.49
N LEU A 289 -0.99 20.56 -9.08
CA LEU A 289 -2.14 20.07 -8.33
C LEU A 289 -2.25 20.75 -6.95
N CYS A 290 -1.13 20.85 -6.21
CA CYS A 290 -1.09 21.49 -4.90
C CYS A 290 -1.41 23.00 -4.98
N ALA A 291 -0.98 23.69 -6.03
CA ALA A 291 -1.30 25.10 -6.24
C ALA A 291 -2.82 25.35 -6.44
N LEU A 292 -3.55 24.33 -6.92
CA LEU A 292 -5.01 24.37 -7.06
C LEU A 292 -5.74 23.97 -5.77
N MET A 293 -5.04 23.38 -4.80
CA MET A 293 -5.60 22.95 -3.52
C MET A 293 -5.14 23.91 -2.40
N GLY A 294 -6.06 24.72 -1.87
CA GLY A 294 -5.75 25.61 -0.75
C GLY A 294 -5.41 24.86 0.53
N LEU A 295 -5.98 23.67 0.72
CA LEU A 295 -5.91 22.89 1.96
C LEU A 295 -4.61 22.11 2.16
N TYR A 296 -3.81 21.91 1.11
CA TYR A 296 -2.62 21.06 1.17
C TYR A 296 -1.32 21.84 0.91
N GLU A 297 -0.22 21.29 1.39
CA GLU A 297 1.14 21.73 1.11
C GLU A 297 2.03 20.52 0.82
N ILE A 298 3.04 20.67 -0.04
CA ILE A 298 4.05 19.64 -0.28
C ILE A 298 5.05 19.69 0.88
N ILE A 299 5.32 18.54 1.50
CA ILE A 299 6.23 18.45 2.65
C ILE A 299 7.46 17.59 2.41
N ASP A 300 7.41 16.64 1.46
CA ASP A 300 8.53 15.74 1.19
C ASP A 300 8.38 15.05 -0.17
N GLU A 301 9.47 14.46 -0.67
CA GLU A 301 9.49 13.63 -1.86
C GLU A 301 10.52 12.51 -1.76
N HIS A 302 10.33 11.43 -2.52
CA HIS A 302 11.32 10.34 -2.60
C HIS A 302 11.54 9.93 -4.05
N PRO A 303 12.54 10.52 -4.74
CA PRO A 303 12.81 10.28 -6.15
C PRO A 303 12.96 8.81 -6.55
N PRO A 304 13.65 7.94 -5.77
CA PRO A 304 13.78 6.52 -6.12
C PRO A 304 12.44 5.76 -6.15
N SER A 305 11.41 6.26 -5.46
CA SER A 305 10.04 5.72 -5.50
C SER A 305 9.07 6.54 -6.34
N ARG A 306 9.53 7.64 -6.96
CA ARG A 306 8.74 8.57 -7.78
C ARG A 306 7.46 9.02 -7.08
N ILE A 307 7.62 9.59 -5.89
CA ILE A 307 6.51 9.93 -5.01
C ILE A 307 6.73 11.28 -4.34
N VAL A 308 5.64 12.04 -4.23
CA VAL A 308 5.58 13.32 -3.51
C VAL A 308 4.51 13.21 -2.42
N LEU A 309 4.81 13.75 -1.25
CA LEU A 309 3.93 13.77 -0.10
C LEU A 309 3.36 15.17 0.13
N LEU A 310 2.04 15.25 0.17
CA LEU A 310 1.31 16.45 0.55
C LEU A 310 0.66 16.23 1.92
N ARG A 311 0.59 17.31 2.70
CA ARG A 311 -0.03 17.35 4.02
C ARG A 311 -1.20 18.31 4.02
N ASN A 312 -2.29 17.92 4.66
CA ASN A 312 -3.41 18.80 4.93
C ASN A 312 -3.03 19.81 6.03
N LYS A 313 -3.07 21.11 5.74
CA LYS A 313 -2.69 22.18 6.68
C LYS A 313 -3.54 22.19 7.96
N LYS A 314 -4.73 21.58 7.93
CA LYS A 314 -5.62 21.47 9.09
C LYS A 314 -5.41 20.19 9.91
N THR A 315 -4.58 19.24 9.45
CA THR A 315 -4.37 18.00 10.21
C THR A 315 -3.59 18.26 11.49
N ARG A 316 -4.06 17.67 12.58
CA ARG A 316 -3.35 17.62 13.87
C ARG A 316 -2.44 16.40 13.99
N LYS A 317 -2.42 15.53 12.99
CA LYS A 317 -1.51 14.36 12.97
C LYS A 317 -0.09 14.86 12.68
N SER A 318 0.89 14.32 13.41
CA SER A 318 2.31 14.58 13.15
C SER A 318 2.69 14.21 11.72
N GLU A 319 3.74 14.80 11.17
CA GLU A 319 4.20 14.45 9.81
C GLU A 319 4.64 13.00 9.73
N SER A 320 5.48 12.57 10.68
CA SER A 320 5.93 11.19 10.82
C SER A 320 5.19 10.43 11.93
N LEU A 321 5.04 9.11 11.78
CA LEU A 321 4.52 8.24 12.85
C LEU A 321 5.55 8.01 13.95
N PHE A 322 6.83 7.97 13.58
CA PHE A 322 7.94 7.75 14.49
C PHE A 322 9.02 8.82 14.27
N PRO A 323 9.75 9.24 15.31
CA PRO A 323 10.95 10.05 15.11
C PRO A 323 11.87 9.36 14.10
N LEU A 324 12.49 10.12 13.19
CA LEU A 324 13.59 9.58 12.40
C LEU A 324 14.73 9.28 13.37
N GLU A 325 15.06 7.99 13.54
CA GLU A 325 16.27 7.61 14.27
C GLU A 325 17.48 8.22 13.55
N GLU A 326 18.47 8.72 14.31
CA GLU A 326 19.69 9.30 13.72
C GLU A 326 20.28 8.31 12.71
N PRO A 327 20.68 8.78 11.51
CA PRO A 327 21.22 7.89 10.52
C PRO A 327 22.49 7.23 11.09
N ASN A 328 22.47 5.90 11.22
CA ASN A 328 23.72 5.15 11.28
C ASN A 328 24.52 5.50 10.01
N GLN A 329 25.85 5.56 10.09
CA GLN A 329 26.74 6.06 9.01
C GLN A 329 26.41 5.52 7.60
N GLY A 330 25.86 4.31 7.47
CA GLY A 330 25.42 3.75 6.18
C GLY A 330 24.16 4.40 5.54
N THR A 331 23.36 5.16 6.28
CA THR A 331 22.17 5.87 5.75
C THR A 331 22.52 7.21 5.08
N GLU A 332 23.60 7.88 5.50
CA GLU A 332 24.10 9.07 4.81
C GLU A 332 24.75 8.72 3.47
N GLU A 333 25.49 7.62 3.41
CA GLU A 333 26.06 7.08 2.16
C GLU A 333 24.95 6.69 1.17
N ALA A 334 23.85 6.10 1.64
CA ALA A 334 22.70 5.75 0.81
C ALA A 334 21.93 6.99 0.29
N LYS A 335 21.93 8.11 1.02
CA LYS A 335 21.37 9.39 0.53
C LYS A 335 22.26 9.98 -0.58
N LYS A 336 23.59 9.96 -0.41
CA LYS A 336 24.55 10.39 -1.44
C LYS A 336 24.48 9.55 -2.71
N ALA A 337 24.38 8.22 -2.58
CA ALA A 337 24.29 7.31 -3.71
C ALA A 337 22.92 7.31 -4.43
N ALA A 338 21.90 7.97 -3.89
CA ALA A 338 20.59 8.13 -4.51
C ALA A 338 20.40 9.51 -5.18
N SER A 339 21.32 10.44 -4.93
CA SER A 339 21.42 11.75 -5.59
C SER A 339 22.37 11.77 -6.79
N GLU A 340 23.08 10.66 -7.03
CA GLU A 340 23.83 10.33 -8.25
C GLU A 340 23.03 9.31 -9.07
#